data_AF-A0A7S2MNZ9-F1
#
_entry.id   AF-A0A7S2MNZ9-F1
#
_cell.length_a   1.000
_cell.length_b   1.000
_cell.length_c   1.000
_cell.angle_alpha   90.00
_cell.angle_beta   90.00
_cell.angle_gamma   90.00
#
_symmetry.space_group_name_H-M   'P 1'
#
loop_
_entity.id
_entity.type
_entity.pdbx_description
1 polymer ?
#
loop_
_entity_poly.entity_id
_entity_poly.type
_entity_poly.pdbx_seq_one_letter_code
_entity_poly.pdbx_strand_id
1 'polypeptide(L)'
;MTTSSSLNWELQWVAICPKPFSAISIFTCAYVIKRIVMDRNRRSSVHHRLVLAVSIFSLLGSIAAFIGTWAIPVDTPGVYLSSGTSTTCSVQGFCIQLFFLGGPLYYSSLS
;
A
#
# COMPACT_ATOMS: atom_id res chain seq x y z
N MET A 1 11.01 -18.73 31.30
CA MET A 1 9.85 -17.82 31.28
C MET A 1 10.35 -16.37 31.20
N THR A 2 10.72 -15.89 30.02
CA THR A 2 11.15 -14.48 29.77
C THR A 2 10.89 -14.01 28.33
N THR A 3 10.28 -14.84 27.48
CA THR A 3 10.12 -14.58 26.03
C THR A 3 8.82 -13.87 25.63
N SER A 4 7.94 -13.52 26.57
CA SER A 4 6.66 -12.85 26.25
C SER A 4 6.80 -11.33 26.09
N SER A 5 7.67 -10.67 26.85
CA SER A 5 7.88 -9.22 26.75
C SER A 5 8.66 -8.82 25.50
N SER A 6 9.65 -9.62 25.09
CA SER A 6 10.46 -9.38 23.88
C SER A 6 9.68 -9.61 22.57
N LEU A 7 8.58 -10.36 22.59
CA LEU A 7 7.75 -10.58 21.41
C LEU A 7 6.80 -9.40 21.18
N ASN A 8 6.27 -8.83 22.25
CA ASN A 8 5.23 -7.80 22.18
C ASN A 8 5.73 -6.47 21.56
N TRP A 9 6.97 -6.06 21.84
CA TRP A 9 7.49 -4.78 21.31
C TRP A 9 7.78 -4.86 19.81
N GLU A 10 8.41 -5.94 19.33
CA GLU A 10 8.68 -6.17 17.90
C GLU A 10 7.39 -6.09 17.07
N LEU A 11 6.32 -6.73 17.55
CA LEU A 11 5.01 -6.73 16.89
C LEU A 11 4.38 -5.32 16.85
N GLN A 12 4.61 -4.49 17.88
CA GLN A 12 4.15 -3.10 17.90
C GLN A 12 4.91 -2.24 16.88
N TRP A 13 6.22 -2.44 16.73
CA TRP A 13 7.03 -1.69 15.77
C TRP A 13 6.66 -2.00 14.33
N VAL A 14 6.46 -3.27 13.99
CA VAL A 14 6.03 -3.69 12.64
C VAL A 14 4.63 -3.13 12.32
N ALA A 15 3.77 -2.95 13.33
CA ALA A 15 2.43 -2.39 13.17
C ALA A 15 2.39 -0.85 13.04
N ILE A 16 3.38 -0.14 13.60
CA ILE A 16 3.43 1.34 13.63
C ILE A 16 4.30 1.91 12.53
N CYS A 17 5.43 1.28 12.22
CA CYS A 17 6.39 1.75 11.23
C CYS A 17 5.81 2.00 9.81
N PRO A 18 4.91 1.17 9.26
CA PRO A 18 4.40 1.39 7.91
C PRO A 18 3.41 2.55 7.80
N LYS A 19 2.81 3.02 8.91
CA LYS A 19 1.78 4.08 8.89
C LYS A 19 2.32 5.44 8.41
N PRO A 20 3.40 6.01 8.99
CA PRO A 20 3.96 7.27 8.50
C PRO A 20 4.55 7.14 7.10
N PHE A 21 5.17 6.00 6.77
CA PHE A 21 5.71 5.73 5.44
C PHE A 21 4.62 5.66 4.37
N SER A 22 3.49 5.04 4.68
CA SER A 22 2.34 4.97 3.77
C SER A 22 1.71 6.35 3.57
N ALA A 23 1.62 7.17 4.63
CA ALA A 23 1.10 8.53 4.51
C ALA A 23 1.93 9.41 3.56
N ILE A 24 3.26 9.42 3.71
CA ILE A 24 4.17 10.17 2.82
C ILE A 24 4.06 9.68 1.37
N SER A 25 3.91 8.37 1.17
CA SER A 25 3.75 7.77 -0.15
C SER A 25 2.43 8.19 -0.81
N ILE A 26 1.32 8.25 -0.05
CA ILE A 26 0.03 8.75 -0.53
C ILE A 26 0.15 10.21 -0.98
N PHE A 27 0.78 11.07 -0.18
CA PHE A 27 0.99 12.49 -0.55
C PHE A 27 1.80 12.63 -1.82
N THR A 28 2.91 11.89 -1.94
CA THR A 28 3.76 11.91 -3.14
C THR A 28 3.00 11.45 -4.37
N CYS A 29 2.26 10.35 -4.28
CA CYS A 29 1.48 9.82 -5.40
C CYS A 29 0.35 10.77 -5.80
N ALA A 30 -0.36 11.36 -4.84
CA ALA A 30 -1.40 12.34 -5.12
C ALA A 30 -0.84 13.59 -5.82
N TYR A 31 0.35 14.05 -5.43
CA TYR A 31 1.02 15.17 -6.08
C TYR A 31 1.41 14.86 -7.53
N VAL A 32 1.98 13.69 -7.79
CA VAL A 32 2.34 13.23 -9.14
C VAL A 32 1.10 13.13 -10.03
N ILE A 33 0.02 12.51 -9.53
CA ILE A 33 -1.24 12.40 -10.25
C ILE A 33 -1.79 13.80 -10.57
N LYS A 34 -1.86 14.71 -9.58
CA LYS A 34 -2.33 16.08 -9.80
C LYS A 34 -1.50 16.80 -10.86
N ARG A 35 -0.18 16.66 -10.83
CA ARG A 35 0.73 17.30 -11.80
C ARG A 35 0.52 16.79 -13.22
N ILE A 36 0.32 15.48 -13.41
CA ILE A 36 0.07 14.88 -14.73
C ILE A 36 -1.35 15.22 -15.21
N VAL A 37 -2.32 15.28 -14.31
CA VAL A 37 -3.72 15.60 -14.61
C VAL A 37 -3.86 17.09 -14.98
N MET A 38 -3.21 18.03 -14.28
CA MET A 38 -3.31 19.46 -14.60
C MET A 38 -2.68 19.82 -15.95
N ASP A 39 -1.63 19.13 -16.38
CA ASP A 39 -0.88 19.49 -17.58
C ASP A 39 -1.35 18.68 -18.79
N ARG A 40 -2.22 19.29 -19.61
CA ARG A 40 -2.87 18.63 -20.77
C ARG A 40 -1.87 18.20 -21.83
N ASN A 41 -0.75 18.93 -21.99
CA ASN A 41 0.29 18.61 -22.96
C ASN A 41 1.05 17.33 -22.56
N ARG A 42 1.21 17.10 -21.26
CA ARG A 42 1.85 15.89 -20.72
C ARG A 42 1.00 14.63 -20.89
N ARG A 43 -0.34 14.74 -20.89
CA ARG A 43 -1.25 13.59 -21.08
C ARG A 43 -1.18 12.93 -22.46
N SER A 44 -0.60 13.60 -23.46
CA SER A 44 -0.47 13.05 -24.82
C SER A 44 0.67 12.02 -24.92
N SER A 45 1.69 12.14 -24.06
CA SER A 45 2.82 11.22 -24.05
C SER A 45 2.45 9.89 -23.39
N VAL A 46 2.69 8.78 -24.10
CA VAL A 46 2.49 7.42 -23.61
C VAL A 46 3.18 7.22 -22.26
N HIS A 47 4.41 7.75 -22.11
CA HIS A 47 5.18 7.65 -20.85
C HIS A 47 4.45 8.27 -19.65
N HIS A 48 3.80 9.42 -19.82
CA HIS A 48 3.07 10.06 -18.72
C HIS A 48 1.78 9.33 -18.36
N ARG A 49 1.13 8.65 -19.32
CA ARG A 49 -0.02 7.77 -19.04
C ARG A 49 0.40 6.53 -18.26
N LEU A 50 1.56 5.95 -18.58
CA LEU A 50 2.15 4.83 -17.83
C LEU A 50 2.46 5.25 -16.39
N VAL A 51 3.16 6.37 -16.20
CA VAL A 51 3.49 6.90 -14.87
C VAL A 51 2.23 7.20 -14.06
N LEU A 52 1.17 7.68 -14.71
CA LEU A 52 -0.13 7.89 -14.06
C LEU A 52 -0.75 6.57 -13.59
N ALA A 53 -0.80 5.54 -14.44
CA ALA A 53 -1.34 4.23 -14.06
C ALA A 53 -0.55 3.61 -12.90
N VAL A 54 0.78 3.61 -12.98
CA VAL A 54 1.67 3.13 -11.91
C VAL A 54 1.46 3.91 -10.60
N SER A 55 1.31 5.24 -10.68
CA SER A 55 1.06 6.08 -9.51
C SER A 55 -0.30 5.79 -8.86
N ILE A 56 -1.33 5.49 -9.65
CA ILE A 56 -2.65 5.08 -9.12
C ILE A 56 -2.56 3.74 -8.41
N PHE A 57 -1.91 2.74 -9.02
CA PHE A 57 -1.74 1.43 -8.38
C PHE A 57 -0.90 1.53 -7.10
N SER A 58 0.16 2.34 -7.09
CA SER A 58 0.97 2.60 -5.89
C SER A 58 0.18 3.31 -4.78
N LEU A 59 -0.71 4.24 -5.14
CA LEU A 59 -1.60 4.92 -4.19
C LEU A 59 -2.59 3.94 -3.56
N LEU A 60 -3.21 3.06 -4.36
CA LEU A 60 -4.11 2.02 -3.85
C LEU A 60 -3.36 1.01 -2.97
N GLY A 61 -2.14 0.64 -3.35
CA GLY A 61 -1.25 -0.20 -2.52
C GLY A 61 -0.89 0.46 -1.19
N SER A 62 -0.64 1.78 -1.18
CA SER A 62 -0.35 2.53 0.04
C SER A 62 -1.57 2.65 0.96
N ILE A 63 -2.78 2.79 0.39
CA ILE A 63 -4.03 2.74 1.15
C ILE A 63 -4.25 1.35 1.76
N ALA A 64 -4.02 0.29 0.98
CA ALA A 64 -4.11 -1.09 1.46
C ALA A 64 -3.08 -1.38 2.58
N ALA A 65 -1.87 -0.85 2.47
CA ALA A 65 -0.83 -0.95 3.50
C ALA A 65 -1.18 -0.15 4.77
N PHE A 66 -1.81 1.02 4.62
CA PHE A 66 -2.29 1.83 5.74
C PHE A 66 -3.44 1.15 6.49
N ILE A 67 -4.39 0.55 5.76
CA ILE A 67 -5.48 -0.27 6.32
C ILE A 67 -4.94 -1.61 6.85
N GLY A 68 -3.71 -1.99 6.50
CA GLY A 68 -3.25 -3.35 6.63
C GLY A 68 -3.25 -3.92 8.03
N THR A 69 -2.82 -3.15 9.02
CA THR A 69 -2.90 -3.59 10.43
C THR A 69 -4.33 -3.65 10.95
N TRP A 70 -5.22 -2.83 10.41
CA TRP A 70 -6.62 -2.74 10.81
C TRP A 70 -7.48 -3.84 10.21
N ALA A 71 -7.09 -4.36 9.03
CA ALA A 71 -7.83 -5.38 8.29
C ALA A 71 -7.57 -6.82 8.77
N ILE A 72 -6.63 -7.01 9.71
CA ILE A 72 -6.34 -8.32 10.30
C ILE A 72 -7.47 -8.72 11.27
N PRO A 73 -7.95 -9.97 11.24
CA PRO A 73 -9.03 -10.44 12.13
C PRO A 73 -8.70 -10.27 13.61
N VAL A 74 -9.69 -9.80 14.38
CA VAL A 74 -9.62 -9.52 15.83
C VAL A 74 -9.12 -10.72 16.64
N ASP A 75 -9.44 -11.94 16.18
CA ASP A 75 -9.13 -13.20 16.87
C ASP A 75 -7.69 -13.69 16.64
N THR A 76 -6.81 -12.91 16.00
CA THR A 76 -5.44 -13.33 15.72
C THR A 76 -4.51 -13.02 16.91
N PRO A 77 -3.97 -14.02 17.62
CA PRO A 77 -3.05 -13.78 18.73
C PRO A 77 -1.74 -13.15 18.22
N GLY A 78 -1.28 -12.09 18.87
CA GLY A 78 -0.02 -11.41 18.53
C GLY A 78 -0.14 -10.27 17.51
N VAL A 79 -1.34 -9.78 17.21
CA VAL A 79 -1.53 -8.63 16.32
C VAL A 79 -2.12 -7.45 17.10
N TYR A 80 -1.41 -6.32 17.08
CA TYR A 80 -1.85 -5.08 17.72
C TYR A 80 -2.67 -4.24 16.73
N LEU A 81 -3.86 -3.75 17.14
CA LEU A 81 -4.83 -3.00 16.31
C LEU A 81 -5.59 -3.82 15.25
N SER A 82 -5.79 -5.11 15.44
CA SER A 82 -6.72 -5.91 14.63
C SER A 82 -8.18 -5.47 14.87
N SER A 83 -8.88 -5.02 13.83
CA SER A 83 -10.31 -4.65 13.86
C SER A 83 -11.06 -5.23 12.66
N GLY A 84 -10.41 -6.12 11.91
CA GLY A 84 -10.87 -6.61 10.62
C GLY A 84 -11.58 -7.96 10.71
N THR A 85 -11.88 -8.50 9.53
CA THR A 85 -12.44 -9.85 9.36
C THR A 85 -11.57 -10.64 8.37
N SER A 86 -11.69 -11.97 8.35
CA SER A 86 -10.95 -12.82 7.39
C SER A 86 -11.15 -12.39 5.93
N THR A 87 -12.34 -11.89 5.59
CA THR A 87 -12.65 -11.35 4.26
C THR A 87 -11.80 -10.13 3.93
N THR A 88 -11.68 -9.17 4.85
CA THR A 88 -10.86 -7.97 4.65
C THR A 88 -9.39 -8.33 4.48
N CYS A 89 -8.90 -9.33 5.22
CA CYS A 89 -7.54 -9.84 5.09
C CYS A 89 -7.28 -10.45 3.70
N SER A 90 -8.19 -11.26 3.17
CA SER A 90 -8.05 -11.83 1.83
C SER A 90 -8.11 -10.78 0.72
N VAL A 91 -9.03 -9.81 0.84
CA VAL A 91 -9.14 -8.69 -0.11
C VAL A 91 -7.87 -7.84 -0.10
N GLN A 92 -7.35 -7.52 1.08
CA GLN A 92 -6.10 -6.77 1.21
C GLN A 92 -4.92 -7.54 0.58
N GLY A 93 -4.79 -8.84 0.85
CA GLY A 93 -3.74 -9.67 0.26
C GLY A 93 -3.80 -9.69 -1.26
N PHE A 94 -5.01 -9.87 -1.82
CA PHE A 94 -5.22 -9.81 -3.27
C PHE A 94 -4.86 -8.44 -3.85
N CYS A 95 -5.31 -7.36 -3.22
CA CYS A 95 -5.02 -5.99 -3.64
C CYS A 95 -3.51 -5.71 -3.64
N ILE A 96 -2.80 -6.05 -2.56
CA ILE A 96 -1.35 -5.84 -2.47
C ILE A 96 -0.63 -6.62 -3.58
N GLN A 97 -0.98 -7.89 -3.79
CA GLN A 97 -0.41 -8.72 -4.85
C GLN A 97 -0.58 -8.08 -6.24
N LEU A 98 -1.80 -7.62 -6.53
CA LEU A 98 -2.16 -7.03 -7.81
C LEU A 98 -1.45 -5.68 -8.04
N PHE A 99 -1.35 -4.84 -7.02
CA PHE A 99 -0.70 -3.54 -7.13
C PHE A 99 0.82 -3.64 -7.20
N PHE A 100 1.43 -4.57 -6.47
CA PHE A 100 2.88 -4.77 -6.47
C PHE A 100 3.39 -5.36 -7.79
N LEU A 101 2.59 -6.24 -8.41
CA LEU A 101 2.91 -6.83 -9.72
C LEU A 101 2.49 -5.95 -10.89
N GLY A 102 1.39 -5.20 -10.76
CA GLY A 102 0.82 -4.40 -11.85
C GLY A 102 1.75 -3.30 -12.36
N GLY A 103 2.48 -2.62 -11.47
CA GLY A 103 3.45 -1.57 -11.84
C GLY A 103 4.58 -2.07 -12.76
N PRO A 104 5.40 -3.04 -12.33
CA PRO A 104 6.49 -3.57 -13.13
C PRO A 104 6.01 -4.35 -14.37
N LEU A 105 4.89 -5.07 -14.29
CA LEU A 105 4.34 -5.77 -15.46
C LEU A 105 4.00 -4.79 -16.59
N TYR A 106 3.37 -3.66 -16.26
CA TYR A 106 3.03 -2.62 -17.23
C TYR A 106 4.27 -1.95 -17.84
N TYR A 107 5.37 -1.89 -17.09
CA TYR A 107 6.66 -1.39 -17.57
C TYR A 107 7.35 -2.42 -18.49
N SER A 108 7.30 -3.71 -18.12
CA SER A 108 7.89 -4.81 -18.90
C SER A 108 7.16 -5.10 -20.22
N SER A 109 5.85 -4.85 -20.29
CA SER A 109 5.09 -4.98 -21.54
C SER A 109 5.45 -3.93 -22.61
N LEU A 110 6.32 -2.97 -22.26
CA LEU A 110 6.69 -1.86 -23.14
C LEU A 110 8.20 -1.84 -23.49
N SER A 111 9.01 -2.78 -22.96
CA SER A 111 10.40 -3.01 -23.40
C SER A 111 10.45 -4.05 -24.50
#